data_AF-A0A2V9H7Q3-F1
#
_entry.id   AF-A0A2V9H7Q3-F1
#
_cell.length_a   1.000
_cell.length_b   1.000
_cell.length_c   1.000
_cell.angle_alpha   90.00
_cell.angle_beta   90.00
_cell.angle_gamma   90.00
#
_symmetry.space_group_name_H-M   'P 1'
#
loop_
_entity.id
_entity.type
_entity.pdbx_description
1 polymer ?
#
loop_
_entity_poly.entity_id
_entity_poly.type
_entity_poly.pdbx_seq_one_letter_code
_entity_poly.pdbx_strand_id
1 'polypeptide(L)'
;MYEDYKERADFLTIYVREAHPTDEWQMKSNVKDDVCYAQPKTLEQRVAIANDFTKRFKFPLPFGIDDMSNAANDAYAAWPERIYIIDEGGHIAYRGGMGPFNYKPDEAREWLAARYGMAKHEASASPASGAPTSTAAPEAAPAAK
;
A
#
# COMPACT_ATOMS: atom_id res chain seq x y z
N MET A 1 6.64 -11.79 -0.44
CA MET A 1 5.39 -12.58 -0.37
C MET A 1 4.73 -12.60 -1.74
N TYR A 2 4.32 -11.44 -2.29
CA TYR A 2 3.72 -11.38 -3.63
C TYR A 2 4.59 -12.04 -4.72
N GLU A 3 5.81 -11.56 -4.94
CA GLU A 3 6.68 -12.10 -6.00
C GLU A 3 6.90 -13.62 -5.86
N ASP A 4 6.98 -14.11 -4.62
CA ASP A 4 7.23 -15.52 -4.33
C ASP A 4 6.04 -16.43 -4.68
N TYR A 5 4.81 -15.91 -4.60
CA TYR A 5 3.58 -16.71 -4.63
C TYR A 5 2.52 -16.26 -5.64
N LYS A 6 2.75 -15.20 -6.43
CA LYS A 6 1.79 -14.65 -7.41
C LYS A 6 1.32 -15.65 -8.49
N GLU A 7 2.10 -16.70 -8.75
CA GLU A 7 1.72 -17.78 -9.69
C GLU A 7 0.87 -18.88 -9.04
N ARG A 8 0.64 -18.80 -7.72
CA ARG A 8 -0.04 -19.82 -6.89
C ARG A 8 -1.22 -19.26 -6.11
N ALA A 9 -1.23 -17.97 -5.83
CA ALA A 9 -2.29 -17.27 -5.11
C ALA A 9 -2.48 -15.87 -5.66
N ASP A 10 -3.73 -15.40 -5.65
CA ASP A 10 -4.06 -14.02 -5.96
C ASP A 10 -3.80 -13.11 -4.75
N PHE A 11 -3.45 -11.86 -5.03
CA PHE A 11 -3.19 -10.84 -4.01
C PHE A 11 -4.04 -9.60 -4.27
N LEU A 12 -4.66 -9.09 -3.22
CA LEU A 12 -5.45 -7.86 -3.27
C LEU A 12 -5.23 -7.08 -1.98
N THR A 13 -4.93 -5.80 -2.11
CA THR A 13 -4.94 -4.86 -0.99
C THR A 13 -6.18 -4.00 -1.07
N ILE A 14 -6.89 -3.81 0.04
CA ILE A 14 -8.07 -2.95 0.11
C ILE A 14 -7.76 -1.74 0.98
N TYR A 15 -7.90 -0.55 0.42
CA TYR A 15 -7.80 0.70 1.16
C TYR A 15 -9.06 0.95 2.00
N VAL A 16 -8.90 1.02 3.31
CA VAL A 16 -9.98 1.32 4.26
C VAL A 16 -9.85 2.74 4.82
N ARG A 17 -10.69 3.11 5.77
CA ARG A 17 -10.65 4.41 6.45
C ARG A 17 -9.28 4.71 7.10
N GLU A 18 -8.92 5.99 7.22
CA GLU A 18 -7.64 6.39 7.82
C GLU A 18 -7.54 5.93 9.28
N ALA A 19 -6.35 5.45 9.67
CA ALA A 19 -6.03 5.14 11.06
C ALA A 19 -5.69 6.40 11.88
N HIS A 20 -5.09 7.39 11.22
CA HIS A 20 -4.56 8.60 11.85
C HIS A 20 -4.84 9.86 11.02
N PRO A 21 -6.10 10.24 10.84
CA PRO A 21 -6.43 11.41 10.05
C PRO A 21 -6.10 12.72 10.79
N THR A 22 -5.86 13.79 10.04
CA THR A 22 -5.48 15.12 10.56
C THR A 22 -6.58 15.80 11.39
N ASP A 23 -7.84 15.45 11.15
CA ASP A 23 -9.02 15.97 11.84
C ASP A 23 -9.52 15.09 12.99
N GLU A 24 -8.82 13.99 13.29
CA GLU A 24 -9.03 13.18 14.49
C GLU A 24 -7.70 13.08 15.29
N TRP A 25 -6.96 11.97 15.14
CA TRP A 25 -5.73 11.67 15.89
C TRP A 25 -4.54 11.47 14.95
N GLN A 26 -3.76 12.53 14.74
CA GLN A 26 -2.59 12.50 13.86
C GLN A 26 -1.32 11.99 14.58
N MET A 27 -0.49 11.21 13.87
CA MET A 27 0.81 10.74 14.36
C MET A 27 1.98 11.59 13.87
N LYS A 28 3.03 11.71 14.69
CA LYS A 28 4.28 12.41 14.33
C LYS A 28 5.00 11.78 13.14
N SER A 29 4.90 10.46 12.97
CA SER A 29 5.48 9.74 11.82
C SER A 29 4.83 10.19 10.52
N ASN A 30 3.51 10.30 10.48
CA ASN A 30 2.77 10.76 9.31
C ASN A 30 3.15 12.18 8.92
N VAL A 31 3.38 13.08 9.89
CA VAL A 31 3.88 14.43 9.62
C VAL A 31 5.28 14.41 9.01
N LYS A 32 6.17 13.54 9.52
CA LYS A 32 7.53 13.40 9.01
C LYS A 32 7.55 12.86 7.57
N ASP A 33 6.65 11.93 7.27
CA ASP A 33 6.57 11.25 5.96
C ASP A 33 5.59 11.96 4.99
N ASP A 34 5.07 13.13 5.39
CA ASP A 34 4.09 13.94 4.65
C ASP A 34 2.82 13.15 4.23
N VAL A 35 2.37 12.24 5.08
CA VAL A 35 1.15 11.43 4.94
C VAL A 35 0.05 12.04 5.81
N CYS A 36 -0.34 13.28 5.50
CA CYS A 36 -1.28 14.05 6.30
C CYS A 36 -2.62 14.26 5.59
N TYR A 37 -3.56 13.34 5.81
CA TYR A 37 -4.91 13.41 5.23
C TYR A 37 -5.98 13.58 6.30
N ALA A 38 -7.01 14.36 6.01
CA ALA A 38 -8.25 14.32 6.79
C ALA A 38 -9.03 13.05 6.45
N GLN A 39 -9.94 12.65 7.33
CA GLN A 39 -10.79 11.51 7.06
C GLN A 39 -11.67 11.78 5.82
N PRO A 40 -11.65 10.90 4.78
CA PRO A 40 -12.46 11.11 3.60
C PRO A 40 -13.95 11.01 3.96
N LYS A 41 -14.74 11.96 3.44
CA LYS A 41 -16.21 12.03 3.59
C LYS A 41 -16.93 11.60 2.33
N THR A 42 -16.22 11.48 1.21
CA THR A 42 -16.76 10.99 -0.07
C THR A 42 -15.82 9.95 -0.68
N LEU A 43 -16.35 9.15 -1.61
CA LEU A 43 -15.57 8.12 -2.29
C LEU A 43 -14.43 8.76 -3.10
N GLU A 44 -14.66 9.90 -3.75
CA GLU A 44 -13.67 10.62 -4.53
C GLU A 44 -12.48 11.06 -3.66
N GLN A 45 -12.74 11.50 -2.42
CA GLN A 45 -11.68 11.85 -1.47
C GLN A 45 -10.87 10.62 -1.07
N ARG A 46 -11.55 9.50 -0.76
CA ARG A 46 -10.87 8.23 -0.44
C ARG A 46 -10.02 7.73 -1.61
N VAL A 47 -10.57 7.80 -2.82
CA VAL A 47 -9.87 7.46 -4.07
C VAL A 47 -8.66 8.36 -4.30
N ALA A 48 -8.76 9.65 -4.00
CA ALA A 48 -7.63 10.56 -4.14
C ALA A 48 -6.46 10.17 -3.21
N ILE A 49 -6.76 9.83 -1.94
CA ILE A 49 -5.74 9.42 -0.98
C ILE A 49 -5.11 8.06 -1.36
N ALA A 50 -5.95 7.07 -1.69
CA ALA A 50 -5.51 5.77 -2.19
C ALA A 50 -4.61 5.88 -3.45
N ASN A 51 -4.96 6.79 -4.37
CA ASN A 51 -4.15 7.07 -5.55
C ASN A 51 -2.82 7.75 -5.22
N ASP A 52 -2.76 8.62 -4.20
CA ASP A 52 -1.48 9.18 -3.75
C ASP A 52 -0.59 8.07 -3.20
N PHE A 53 -1.12 7.21 -2.32
CA PHE A 53 -0.39 6.07 -1.74
C PHE A 53 0.24 5.19 -2.82
N THR A 54 -0.58 4.74 -3.78
CA THR A 54 -0.10 3.84 -4.86
C THR A 54 0.99 4.49 -5.71
N LYS A 55 0.87 5.78 -6.04
CA LYS A 55 1.89 6.53 -6.81
C LYS A 55 3.16 6.77 -6.01
N ARG A 56 3.02 7.26 -4.78
CA ARG A 56 4.12 7.63 -3.88
C ARG A 56 5.02 6.42 -3.59
N PHE A 57 4.41 5.28 -3.29
CA PHE A 57 5.14 4.07 -2.91
C PHE A 57 5.35 3.08 -4.06
N LYS A 58 4.91 3.42 -5.28
CA LYS A 58 4.95 2.53 -6.46
C LYS A 58 4.37 1.15 -6.11
N PHE A 59 3.21 1.15 -5.45
CA PHE A 59 2.65 -0.06 -4.85
C PHE A 59 2.29 -1.08 -5.96
N PRO A 60 2.89 -2.29 -5.96
CA PRO A 60 2.86 -3.16 -7.13
C PRO A 60 1.65 -4.10 -7.20
N LEU A 61 0.84 -4.17 -6.14
CA LEU A 61 -0.25 -5.15 -6.03
C LEU A 61 -1.57 -4.58 -6.55
N PRO A 62 -2.51 -5.44 -7.00
CA PRO A 62 -3.90 -5.06 -7.19
C PRO A 62 -4.44 -4.34 -5.95
N PHE A 63 -5.11 -3.21 -6.19
CA PHE A 63 -5.51 -2.28 -5.14
C PHE A 63 -6.99 -1.92 -5.28
N GLY A 64 -7.81 -2.41 -4.36
CA GLY A 64 -9.20 -2.03 -4.21
C GLY A 64 -9.37 -0.91 -3.19
N ILE A 65 -10.53 -0.28 -3.19
CA ILE A 65 -10.88 0.80 -2.27
C ILE A 65 -12.22 0.42 -1.65
N ASP A 66 -12.28 0.36 -0.32
CA ASP A 66 -13.51 0.12 0.40
C ASP A 66 -14.47 1.29 0.15
N ASP A 67 -15.75 0.99 0.01
CA ASP A 67 -16.75 2.03 -0.23
C ASP A 67 -16.98 2.88 1.03
N MET A 68 -17.69 4.00 0.89
CA MET A 68 -17.92 4.90 2.03
C MET A 68 -18.81 4.31 3.13
N SER A 69 -19.48 3.18 2.90
CA SER A 69 -20.18 2.44 3.96
C SER A 69 -19.22 1.64 4.86
N ASN A 70 -17.96 1.48 4.42
CA ASN A 70 -16.92 0.69 5.10
C ASN A 70 -17.27 -0.80 5.18
N ALA A 71 -17.99 -1.32 4.18
CA ALA A 71 -18.49 -2.69 4.19
C ALA A 71 -17.37 -3.73 4.32
N ALA A 72 -16.23 -3.54 3.62
CA ALA A 72 -15.11 -4.47 3.74
C ALA A 72 -14.42 -4.34 5.10
N ASN A 73 -14.21 -3.12 5.59
CA ASN A 73 -13.66 -2.90 6.92
C ASN A 73 -14.49 -3.60 8.00
N ASP A 74 -15.81 -3.46 7.95
CA ASP A 74 -16.72 -3.97 8.98
C ASP A 74 -16.82 -5.51 8.91
N ALA A 75 -16.92 -6.06 7.71
CA ALA A 75 -16.95 -7.51 7.51
C ALA A 75 -15.66 -8.20 7.96
N TYR A 76 -14.51 -7.57 7.75
CA TYR A 76 -13.19 -8.16 8.03
C TYR A 76 -12.54 -7.62 9.31
N ALA A 77 -13.17 -6.69 10.02
CA ALA A 77 -12.58 -5.96 11.14
C ALA A 77 -11.13 -5.53 10.79
N ALA A 78 -11.00 -4.82 9.67
CA ALA A 78 -9.73 -4.58 8.98
C ALA A 78 -8.92 -3.43 9.60
N TRP A 79 -9.58 -2.48 10.26
CA TRP A 79 -8.93 -1.33 10.89
C TRP A 79 -8.05 -1.73 12.09
N PRO A 80 -6.86 -1.11 12.28
CA PRO A 80 -6.25 -0.13 11.38
C PRO A 80 -5.60 -0.77 10.15
N GLU A 81 -5.13 -2.01 10.28
CA GLU A 81 -4.64 -2.86 9.19
C GLU A 81 -4.77 -4.34 9.56
N ARG A 82 -4.92 -5.21 8.55
CA ARG A 82 -5.08 -6.66 8.74
C ARG A 82 -4.74 -7.46 7.50
N ILE A 83 -4.31 -8.71 7.69
CA ILE A 83 -4.09 -9.69 6.62
C ILE A 83 -5.08 -10.84 6.78
N TYR A 84 -5.64 -11.29 5.66
CA TYR A 84 -6.43 -12.50 5.56
C TYR A 84 -5.91 -13.38 4.41
N ILE A 85 -6.11 -14.68 4.54
CA ILE A 85 -6.03 -15.62 3.42
C ILE A 85 -7.40 -16.28 3.31
N ILE A 86 -7.97 -16.22 2.12
CA ILE A 86 -9.24 -16.84 1.77
C ILE A 86 -8.91 -18.02 0.84
N ASP A 87 -9.42 -19.21 1.16
CA ASP A 87 -9.20 -20.40 0.32
C ASP A 87 -10.11 -20.41 -0.91
N GLU A 88 -9.89 -21.38 -1.80
CA GLU A 88 -10.65 -21.52 -3.04
C GLU A 88 -12.14 -21.84 -2.81
N GLY A 89 -12.51 -22.26 -1.60
CA GLY A 89 -13.89 -22.47 -1.18
C GLY A 89 -14.56 -21.23 -0.60
N GLY A 90 -13.84 -20.10 -0.50
CA GLY A 90 -14.34 -18.86 0.08
C GLY A 90 -14.29 -18.80 1.60
N HIS A 91 -13.56 -19.70 2.27
CA HIS A 91 -13.40 -19.69 3.72
C HIS A 91 -12.16 -18.94 4.16
N ILE A 92 -12.21 -18.33 5.35
CA ILE A 92 -11.03 -17.72 5.97
C ILE A 92 -10.09 -18.82 6.46
N ALA A 93 -8.99 -19.02 5.73
CA ALA A 93 -7.96 -20.01 6.06
C ALA A 93 -6.87 -19.43 6.98
N TYR A 94 -6.68 -18.12 6.96
CA TYR A 94 -5.84 -17.38 7.91
C TYR A 94 -6.47 -16.02 8.21
N ARG A 95 -6.46 -15.65 9.50
CA ARG A 95 -6.88 -14.34 10.00
C ARG A 95 -5.77 -13.76 10.86
N GLY A 96 -5.11 -12.72 10.35
CA GLY A 96 -4.09 -11.99 11.09
C GLY A 96 -4.67 -11.27 12.31
N GLY A 97 -3.78 -10.96 13.26
CA GLY A 97 -4.12 -10.12 14.40
C GLY A 97 -4.39 -8.67 14.00
N MET A 98 -4.91 -7.88 14.94
CA MET A 98 -5.18 -6.46 14.73
C MET A 98 -3.85 -5.66 14.74
N GLY A 99 -3.63 -4.89 13.68
CA GLY A 99 -2.46 -4.01 13.58
C GLY A 99 -2.51 -2.79 14.51
N PRO A 100 -1.39 -2.05 14.62
CA PRO A 100 -0.09 -2.40 14.04
C PRO A 100 0.60 -3.54 14.83
N PHE A 101 0.27 -3.71 16.12
CA PHE A 101 1.02 -4.61 17.01
C PHE A 101 0.98 -6.09 16.63
N ASN A 102 -0.08 -6.54 15.95
CA ASN A 102 -0.20 -7.92 15.48
C ASN A 102 -0.30 -8.03 13.95
N TYR A 103 0.11 -6.99 13.22
CA TYR A 103 0.25 -7.09 11.77
C TYR A 103 1.54 -7.83 11.43
N LYS A 104 1.42 -9.11 11.10
CA LYS A 104 2.57 -10.01 10.91
C LYS A 104 2.52 -10.69 9.53
N PRO A 105 3.05 -10.03 8.48
CA PRO A 105 3.14 -10.61 7.15
C PRO A 105 3.88 -11.96 7.09
N ASP A 106 4.81 -12.20 8.02
CA ASP A 106 5.57 -13.45 8.07
C ASP A 106 4.68 -14.65 8.42
N GLU A 107 3.67 -14.51 9.28
CA GLU A 107 2.72 -15.60 9.58
C GLU A 107 1.89 -15.98 8.34
N ALA A 108 1.46 -14.99 7.56
CA ALA A 108 0.77 -15.22 6.29
C ALA A 108 1.70 -15.89 5.25
N ARG A 109 2.98 -15.48 5.21
CA ARG A 109 3.99 -16.09 4.35
C ARG A 109 4.25 -17.54 4.74
N GLU A 110 4.34 -17.84 6.03
CA GLU A 110 4.51 -19.20 6.56
C GLU A 110 3.33 -20.10 6.16
N TRP A 111 2.11 -19.58 6.24
CA TRP A 111 0.92 -20.30 5.76
C TRP A 111 1.03 -20.63 4.26
N LEU A 112 1.41 -19.66 3.43
CA LEU A 112 1.62 -19.88 1.99
C LEU A 112 2.75 -20.88 1.72
N ALA A 113 3.83 -20.83 2.51
CA ALA A 113 4.94 -21.76 2.41
C ALA A 113 4.55 -23.19 2.79
N ALA A 114 3.72 -23.36 3.82
CA ALA A 114 3.19 -24.66 4.21
C ALA A 114 2.29 -25.26 3.12
N ARG A 115 1.54 -24.43 2.39
CA ARG A 115 0.62 -24.88 1.33
C ARG A 115 1.32 -25.14 -0.01
N TYR A 116 2.21 -24.25 -0.45
CA TYR A 116 2.78 -24.25 -1.81
C TYR A 116 4.28 -24.55 -1.84
N GLY A 117 4.91 -24.77 -0.69
CA GLY A 117 6.35 -24.90 -0.54
C GLY A 117 7.05 -23.55 -0.27
N MET A 118 8.25 -23.61 0.28
CA MET A 118 9.08 -22.43 0.47
C MET A 118 9.48 -21.86 -0.89
N ALA A 119 9.09 -20.62 -1.15
CA ALA A 119 9.55 -19.85 -2.29
C ALA A 119 10.36 -18.65 -1.80
N LYS A 120 11.46 -18.36 -2.48
CA LYS A 120 12.23 -17.13 -2.31
C LYS A 120 12.58 -16.63 -3.69
N HIS A 121 11.97 -15.53 -4.09
CA HIS A 121 12.29 -14.85 -5.34
C HIS A 121 13.70 -14.28 -5.20
N GLU A 122 14.58 -14.60 -6.14
CA GLU A 122 15.86 -13.90 -6.25
C GLU A 122 15.58 -12.48 -6.73
N ALA A 123 16.05 -11.47 -5.98
CA ALA A 123 15.94 -10.10 -6.41
C ALA A 123 16.78 -9.92 -7.68
N SER A 124 16.16 -9.58 -8.80
CA SER A 124 16.91 -9.14 -9.97
C SER A 124 17.61 -7.82 -9.62
N ALA A 125 18.92 -7.74 -9.86
CA ALA A 125 19.68 -6.51 -9.67
C ALA A 125 19.08 -5.42 -10.57
N SER A 126 18.57 -4.34 -9.97
CA SER A 126 18.15 -3.16 -10.73
C SER A 126 19.36 -2.54 -11.44
N PRO A 127 19.27 -2.16 -12.72
CA PRO A 127 20.34 -1.40 -13.35
C PRO A 127 20.46 -0.03 -12.68
N ALA A 128 21.70 0.35 -12.38
CA ALA A 128 22.03 1.63 -11.76
C ALA A 128 21.38 2.79 -12.52
N SER A 129 20.73 3.69 -11.79
CA SER A 129 20.17 4.95 -12.30
C SER A 129 21.28 5.77 -12.98
N GLY A 130 21.26 5.81 -14.31
CA GLY A 130 21.98 6.82 -15.07
C GLY A 130 21.29 8.16 -14.88
N ALA A 131 21.94 9.08 -14.18
CA ALA A 131 21.46 10.45 -14.04
C ALA A 131 21.43 11.13 -15.43
N PRO A 132 20.34 11.82 -15.81
CA PRO A 132 20.36 12.65 -17.00
C PRO A 132 21.21 13.90 -16.74
N THR A 133 22.24 14.09 -17.58
CA THR A 133 23.02 15.33 -17.66
C THR A 133 22.10 16.49 -18.00
N SER A 134 22.09 17.50 -17.12
CA SER A 134 21.46 18.80 -17.34
C SER A 134 22.19 19.54 -18.46
N THR A 135 21.48 19.86 -19.54
CA THR A 135 21.95 20.86 -20.51
C THR A 135 21.37 22.21 -20.09
N ALA A 136 22.24 23.10 -19.63
CA ALA A 136 21.91 24.47 -19.29
C ALA A 136 21.48 25.27 -20.53
N ALA A 137 20.41 26.04 -20.40
CA ALA A 137 20.09 27.12 -21.34
C ALA A 137 21.01 28.32 -21.08
N PRO A 138 21.52 29.02 -22.11
CA PRO A 138 22.34 30.20 -21.89
C PRO A 138 21.46 31.41 -21.53
N GLU A 139 21.92 32.15 -20.53
CA GLU A 139 21.38 33.43 -20.08
C GLU A 139 22.22 34.60 -20.66
N ALA A 140 21.57 35.77 -20.72
CA ALA A 140 22.09 37.14 -20.90
C ALA A 140 22.20 37.64 -22.37
N ALA A 141 21.91 38.91 -22.70
CA ALA A 141 21.98 40.15 -21.92
C ALA A 141 21.14 41.31 -22.55
N PRO A 142 21.09 42.53 -21.95
CA PRO A 142 20.03 43.53 -22.15
C PRO A 142 20.35 44.72 -23.11
N ALA A 143 19.28 45.45 -23.45
CA ALA A 143 19.09 46.89 -23.78
C ALA A 143 19.95 47.63 -24.82
N ALA A 144 19.27 48.29 -25.78
CA ALA A 144 19.21 49.75 -26.01
C ALA A 144 19.18 50.19 -27.50
N LYS A 145 18.07 50.80 -27.94
CA LYS A 145 17.98 52.20 -28.39
C LYS A 145 16.53 52.62 -28.56
#